data_AF-A0A0S7EUD3-F1
#
_entry.id   AF-A0A0S7EUD3-F1
#
_cell.length_a   1.000
_cell.length_b   1.000
_cell.length_c   1.000
_cell.angle_alpha   90.00
_cell.angle_beta   90.00
_cell.angle_gamma   90.00
#
_symmetry.space_group_name_H-M   'P 1'
#
loop_
_entity.id
_entity.type
_entity.pdbx_description
1 polymer ?
#
loop_
_entity_poly.entity_id
_entity_poly.type
_entity_poly.pdbx_seq_one_letter_code
_entity_poly.pdbx_strand_id
1 'polypeptide(L)'
;LRLLTKDCNQTGLENYRVSSCSAMEKVPRMNASTGPEWDSVQIKISQDGSAVVVNVAWKLRSDGSFRAIRGSEINVRDENTNQSACEQIHFSVKNMENSKEERWTFSLDVVAEPKHTYTITVFHFPEPDVGHYRIVNQTTVPGPGCKDARIKNSRLCQENE
;
A
#
# COMPACT_ATOMS: atom_id res chain seq x y z
N LEU A 1 10.03 -5.36 -10.17
CA LEU A 1 9.16 -4.67 -9.19
C LEU A 1 9.65 -4.91 -7.76
N ARG A 2 9.80 -3.88 -6.92
CA ARG A 2 10.25 -4.01 -5.52
C ARG A 2 9.44 -3.12 -4.59
N LEU A 3 8.92 -3.70 -3.51
CA LEU A 3 8.31 -2.97 -2.40
C LEU A 3 9.41 -2.48 -1.44
N LEU A 4 9.33 -1.22 -1.05
CA LEU A 4 10.14 -0.58 -0.01
C LEU A 4 9.23 -0.30 1.17
N THR A 5 9.10 -1.31 2.01
CA THR A 5 8.36 -1.23 3.26
C THR A 5 9.12 -0.30 4.19
N LYS A 6 8.67 0.95 4.27
CA LYS A 6 9.01 1.77 5.43
C LYS A 6 8.36 1.13 6.65
N ASP A 7 9.01 1.24 7.80
CA ASP A 7 8.51 0.64 9.03
C ASP A 7 7.07 1.12 9.29
N CYS A 8 6.11 0.23 9.03
CA CYS A 8 4.69 0.46 9.25
C CYS A 8 4.31 0.30 10.73
N ASN A 9 5.29 0.02 11.60
CA ASN A 9 5.10 -0.06 13.03
C ASN A 9 4.71 1.31 13.58
N GLN A 10 3.64 1.33 14.36
CA GLN A 10 3.10 2.53 14.98
C GLN A 10 2.81 2.24 16.44
N THR A 11 3.03 3.22 17.31
CA THR A 11 2.74 3.11 18.74
C THR A 11 1.29 2.69 18.96
N GLY A 12 1.08 1.57 19.65
CA GLY A 12 -0.24 1.03 19.95
C GLY A 12 -0.72 -0.09 19.01
N LEU A 13 0.04 -0.42 17.96
CA LEU A 13 -0.18 -1.66 17.21
C LEU A 13 0.21 -2.87 18.05
N GLU A 14 -0.55 -3.95 17.91
CA GLU A 14 -0.23 -5.26 18.47
C GLU A 14 0.14 -6.23 17.36
N ASN A 15 1.00 -7.21 17.67
CA ASN A 15 1.39 -8.29 16.75
C ASN A 15 1.99 -7.80 15.42
N TYR A 16 2.66 -6.64 15.43
CA TYR A 16 3.27 -6.08 14.23
C TYR A 16 4.36 -7.02 13.68
N ARG A 17 4.20 -7.46 12.43
CA ARG A 17 5.24 -8.13 11.66
C ARG A 17 4.94 -8.04 10.18
N VAL A 18 5.96 -8.23 9.36
CA VAL A 18 5.87 -8.20 7.91
C VAL A 18 6.27 -9.56 7.35
N SER A 19 5.54 -10.05 6.36
CA SER A 19 5.83 -11.31 5.68
C SER A 19 5.49 -11.24 4.19
N SER A 20 6.08 -12.14 3.41
CA SER A 20 5.62 -12.38 2.03
C SER A 20 4.17 -12.89 2.03
N CYS A 21 3.45 -12.63 0.94
CA CYS A 21 2.08 -13.10 0.80
C CYS A 21 2.00 -14.62 0.76
N SER A 22 1.00 -15.13 1.47
CA SER A 22 0.64 -16.55 1.52
C SER A 22 -0.87 -16.68 1.38
N ALA A 23 -1.33 -17.82 0.86
CA ALA A 23 -2.75 -18.08 0.76
C ALA A 23 -3.39 -18.05 2.15
N MET A 24 -4.45 -17.27 2.30
CA MET A 24 -5.25 -17.21 3.52
C MET A 24 -6.56 -17.94 3.32
N GLU A 25 -6.97 -18.71 4.33
CA GLU A 25 -8.31 -19.26 4.35
C GLU A 25 -9.33 -18.13 4.46
N LYS A 26 -10.36 -18.18 3.61
CA LYS A 26 -11.44 -17.20 3.65
C LYS A 26 -12.36 -17.49 4.84
N VAL A 27 -12.91 -16.44 5.43
CA VAL A 27 -13.83 -16.55 6.57
C VAL A 27 -15.24 -16.10 6.18
N PRO A 28 -16.29 -16.53 6.91
CA PRO A 28 -17.62 -15.95 6.73
C PRO A 28 -17.59 -14.43 6.79
N ARG A 29 -18.27 -13.74 5.87
CA ARG A 29 -18.30 -12.27 5.77
C ARG A 29 -18.46 -11.52 7.10
N MET A 30 -19.22 -12.06 8.04
CA MET A 30 -19.44 -11.47 9.38
C MET A 30 -18.20 -11.46 10.29
N ASN A 31 -17.19 -12.27 9.97
CA ASN A 31 -15.93 -12.39 10.71
C ASN A 31 -14.77 -11.64 10.04
N ALA A 32 -15.02 -10.98 8.90
CA ALA A 32 -14.05 -10.14 8.21
C ALA A 32 -14.32 -8.66 8.50
N SER A 33 -13.30 -7.82 8.41
CA SER A 33 -13.51 -6.37 8.46
C SER A 33 -14.10 -5.88 7.14
N THR A 34 -14.71 -4.70 7.15
CA THR A 34 -14.85 -3.91 5.95
C THR A 34 -13.45 -3.53 5.45
N GLY A 35 -13.28 -3.44 4.13
CA GLY A 35 -11.97 -3.19 3.51
C GLY A 35 -11.30 -1.88 3.94
N PRO A 36 -10.05 -1.62 3.53
CA PRO A 36 -9.40 -0.34 3.79
C PRO A 36 -10.06 0.82 3.04
N GLU A 37 -9.62 2.04 3.34
CA GLU A 37 -9.86 3.23 2.54
C GLU A 37 -8.54 3.77 1.98
N TRP A 38 -8.55 4.33 0.78
CA TRP A 38 -7.39 5.05 0.27
C TRP A 38 -7.14 6.30 1.10
N ASP A 39 -5.90 6.50 1.54
CA ASP A 39 -5.44 7.81 2.00
C ASP A 39 -4.85 8.58 0.82
N SER A 40 -3.86 8.00 0.16
CA SER A 40 -3.22 8.61 -1.00
C SER A 40 -2.44 7.60 -1.84
N VAL A 41 -2.33 7.85 -3.14
CA VAL A 41 -1.42 7.16 -4.05
C VAL A 41 -0.66 8.22 -4.82
N GLN A 42 0.62 8.38 -4.51
CA GLN A 42 1.42 9.53 -4.96
C GLN A 42 2.73 9.07 -5.58
N ILE A 43 3.06 9.64 -6.73
CA ILE A 43 4.36 9.46 -7.37
C ILE A 43 5.32 10.47 -6.75
N LYS A 44 6.44 9.98 -6.22
CA LYS A 44 7.49 10.74 -5.55
C LYS A 44 8.86 10.29 -6.05
N ILE A 45 9.88 11.02 -5.67
CA ILE A 45 11.27 10.59 -5.79
C ILE A 45 11.66 9.94 -4.45
N SER A 46 12.45 8.87 -4.49
CA SER A 46 13.04 8.28 -3.30
C SER A 46 13.84 9.32 -2.50
N GLN A 47 14.01 9.08 -1.18
CA GLN A 47 14.69 10.03 -0.30
C GLN A 47 16.14 10.33 -0.70
N ASP A 48 16.82 9.36 -1.32
CA ASP A 48 18.18 9.47 -1.85
C ASP A 48 18.24 10.03 -3.29
N GLY A 49 17.09 10.29 -3.91
CA GLY A 49 17.01 10.83 -5.27
C GLY A 49 17.26 9.82 -6.39
N SER A 50 17.46 8.54 -6.06
CA SER A 50 17.94 7.52 -7.00
C SER A 50 16.83 6.82 -7.80
N ALA A 51 15.58 6.86 -7.33
CA ALA A 51 14.47 6.11 -7.90
C ALA A 51 13.17 6.92 -7.94
N VAL A 52 12.30 6.62 -8.91
CA VAL A 52 10.89 7.02 -8.84
C VAL A 52 10.17 6.00 -7.95
N VAL A 53 9.38 6.50 -7.01
CA VAL A 53 8.59 5.65 -6.11
C VAL A 53 7.12 6.00 -6.17
N VAL A 54 6.27 4.98 -6.12
CA VAL A 54 4.84 5.13 -5.87
C VAL A 54 4.63 4.94 -4.37
N ASN A 55 4.37 6.02 -3.66
CA ASN A 55 3.96 5.99 -2.26
C ASN A 55 2.47 5.64 -2.19
N VAL A 56 2.16 4.51 -1.57
CA VAL A 56 0.81 3.99 -1.41
C VAL A 56 0.45 4.09 0.06
N ALA A 57 -0.62 4.82 0.37
CA ALA A 57 -1.13 4.97 1.73
C ALA A 57 -2.62 4.62 1.81
N TRP A 58 -2.98 3.91 2.87
CA TRP A 58 -4.36 3.51 3.16
C TRP A 58 -4.66 3.64 4.65
N LYS A 59 -5.95 3.77 4.96
CA LYS A 59 -6.48 3.97 6.30
C LYS A 59 -7.42 2.86 6.69
N LEU A 60 -7.53 2.64 8.00
CA LEU A 60 -8.66 1.90 8.53
C LEU A 60 -9.96 2.69 8.33
N ARG A 61 -11.03 1.97 8.00
CA ARG A 61 -12.39 2.51 8.01
C ARG A 61 -12.80 2.84 9.44
N SER A 62 -13.56 3.92 9.59
CA SER A 62 -14.19 4.30 10.86
C SER A 62 -15.48 3.52 11.09
N ASP A 63 -15.37 2.19 11.22
CA ASP A 63 -16.49 1.33 11.59
C ASP A 63 -16.07 0.24 12.58
N GLY A 64 -17.04 -0.40 13.25
CA GLY A 64 -16.78 -1.36 14.31
C GLY A 64 -16.09 -2.66 13.85
N SER A 65 -15.90 -2.84 12.54
CA SER A 65 -15.29 -4.05 11.98
C SER A 65 -13.76 -4.06 12.13
N PHE A 66 -13.15 -2.94 12.56
CA PHE A 66 -11.71 -2.86 12.85
C PHE A 66 -11.24 -3.96 13.81
N ARG A 67 -12.14 -4.43 14.70
CA ARG A 67 -11.87 -5.50 15.67
C ARG A 67 -11.57 -6.86 15.03
N ALA A 68 -12.00 -7.07 13.78
CA ALA A 68 -11.74 -8.28 13.02
C ALA A 68 -10.39 -8.23 12.28
N ILE A 69 -9.75 -7.06 12.19
CA ILE A 69 -8.52 -6.87 11.41
C ILE A 69 -7.34 -7.58 12.08
N ARG A 70 -6.67 -8.42 11.30
CA ARG A 70 -5.41 -9.10 11.67
C ARG A 70 -4.22 -8.59 10.87
N GLY A 71 -4.47 -7.70 9.91
CA GLY A 71 -3.45 -7.03 9.13
C GLY A 71 -3.98 -6.56 7.79
N SER A 72 -3.06 -6.13 6.93
CA SER A 72 -3.33 -5.77 5.55
C SER A 72 -2.41 -6.54 4.61
N GLU A 73 -2.94 -6.96 3.47
CA GLU A 73 -2.12 -7.42 2.35
C GLU A 73 -2.20 -6.37 1.25
N ILE A 74 -1.02 -6.05 0.70
CA ILE A 74 -0.88 -5.25 -0.50
C ILE A 74 -0.26 -6.08 -1.61
N ASN A 75 -0.87 -6.01 -2.78
CA ASN A 75 -0.33 -6.57 -4.02
C ASN A 75 -0.21 -5.45 -5.06
N VAL A 76 0.98 -5.31 -5.62
CA VAL A 76 1.26 -4.37 -6.70
C VAL A 76 1.64 -5.18 -7.93
N ARG A 77 0.95 -4.94 -9.05
CA ARG A 77 1.23 -5.55 -10.33
C ARG A 77 1.66 -4.49 -11.32
N ASP A 78 2.80 -4.72 -11.95
CA ASP A 78 3.25 -3.96 -13.12
C ASP A 78 2.52 -4.48 -14.35
N GLU A 79 1.67 -3.66 -14.96
CA GLU A 79 0.84 -4.05 -16.11
C GLU A 79 1.65 -4.19 -17.40
N ASN A 80 2.85 -3.59 -17.46
CA ASN A 80 3.72 -3.65 -18.63
C ASN A 80 4.52 -4.96 -18.66
N THR A 81 4.92 -5.46 -17.49
CA THR A 81 5.77 -6.66 -17.37
C THR A 81 5.04 -7.87 -16.79
N ASN A 82 3.81 -7.71 -16.31
CA ASN A 82 3.04 -8.69 -15.54
C ASN A 82 3.74 -9.18 -14.25
N GLN A 83 4.79 -8.51 -13.79
CA GLN A 83 5.44 -8.82 -12.52
C GLN A 83 4.59 -8.32 -11.37
N SER A 84 4.48 -9.10 -10.29
CA SER A 84 3.80 -8.71 -9.06
C SER A 84 4.74 -8.77 -7.87
N ALA A 85 4.54 -7.85 -6.92
CA ALA A 85 5.16 -7.86 -5.61
C ALA A 85 4.05 -7.76 -4.57
N CYS A 86 4.14 -8.60 -3.55
CA CYS A 86 3.08 -8.73 -2.55
C CYS A 86 3.66 -8.84 -1.14
N GLU A 87 3.04 -8.15 -0.20
CA GLU A 87 3.43 -8.14 1.20
C GLU A 87 2.23 -8.16 2.14
N GLN A 88 2.37 -8.90 3.24
CA GLN A 88 1.41 -8.98 4.34
C GLN A 88 1.99 -8.25 5.55
N ILE A 89 1.30 -7.21 6.00
CA ILE A 89 1.58 -6.47 7.21
C ILE A 89 0.59 -6.95 8.26
N HIS A 90 1.05 -7.77 9.20
CA HIS A 90 0.25 -8.28 10.31
C HIS A 90 0.20 -7.23 11.39
N PHE A 91 -0.99 -6.94 11.90
CA PHE A 91 -1.20 -6.04 13.03
C PHE A 91 -2.61 -6.24 13.59
N SER A 92 -2.80 -5.83 14.83
CA SER A 92 -4.13 -5.70 15.43
C SER A 92 -4.22 -4.35 16.14
N VAL A 93 -5.41 -3.76 16.17
CA VAL A 93 -5.65 -2.48 16.84
C VAL A 93 -6.72 -2.66 17.91
N LYS A 94 -6.47 -2.12 19.10
CA LYS A 94 -7.42 -2.13 20.23
C LYS A 94 -8.49 -1.04 20.09
N ASN A 95 -8.08 0.10 19.55
CA ASN A 95 -8.91 1.29 19.40
C ASN A 95 -8.97 1.70 17.92
N MET A 96 -10.04 2.40 17.56
CA MET A 96 -10.24 2.92 16.20
C MET A 96 -9.21 3.99 15.83
N GLU A 97 -8.70 4.71 16.82
CA GLU A 97 -7.73 5.78 16.67
C GLU A 97 -6.38 5.38 17.30
N ASN A 98 -5.32 5.96 16.76
CA ASN A 98 -3.96 5.80 17.26
C ASN A 98 -3.72 6.71 18.49
N SER A 99 -2.49 6.70 19.01
CA SER A 99 -2.11 7.52 20.18
C SER A 99 -2.19 9.04 19.96
N LYS A 100 -2.46 9.49 18.73
CA LYS A 100 -2.63 10.90 18.34
C LYS A 100 -4.10 11.26 18.08
N GLU A 101 -5.04 10.36 18.40
CA GLU A 101 -6.47 10.55 18.11
C GLU A 101 -6.75 10.63 16.58
N GLU A 102 -5.89 10.02 15.78
CA GLU A 102 -6.03 9.95 14.32
C GLU A 102 -6.37 8.52 13.87
N ARG A 103 -7.03 8.39 12.72
CA ARG A 103 -7.24 7.08 12.10
C ARG A 103 -5.90 6.43 11.76
N TRP A 104 -5.78 5.15 12.07
CA TRP A 104 -4.64 4.33 11.67
C TRP A 104 -4.40 4.43 10.17
N THR A 105 -3.21 4.91 9.81
CA THR A 105 -2.78 5.12 8.43
C THR A 105 -1.52 4.29 8.20
N PHE A 106 -1.48 3.52 7.13
CA PHE A 106 -0.35 2.69 6.73
C PHE A 106 0.15 3.21 5.39
N SER A 107 1.46 3.12 5.16
CA SER A 107 2.02 3.53 3.88
C SER A 107 3.28 2.76 3.53
N LEU A 108 3.50 2.51 2.25
CA LEU A 108 4.72 1.93 1.71
C LEU A 108 5.12 2.61 0.41
N ASP A 109 6.40 2.50 0.07
CA ASP A 109 6.93 3.00 -1.19
C ASP A 109 7.16 1.82 -2.14
N VAL A 110 6.85 1.98 -3.42
CA VAL A 110 7.10 0.97 -4.46
C VAL A 110 8.09 1.55 -5.45
N VAL A 111 9.23 0.91 -5.67
CA VAL A 111 10.14 1.31 -6.75
C VAL A 111 9.45 1.05 -8.08
N ALA A 112 9.34 2.08 -8.89
CA ALA A 112 8.55 2.07 -10.10
C ALA A 112 9.35 2.57 -11.30
N GLU A 113 9.11 1.93 -12.44
CA GLU A 113 9.73 2.25 -13.72
C GLU A 113 8.95 3.38 -14.42
N PRO A 114 9.64 4.33 -15.06
CA PRO A 114 8.98 5.35 -15.87
C PRO A 114 8.15 4.75 -17.00
N LYS A 115 7.03 5.40 -17.35
CA LYS A 115 6.04 4.95 -18.37
C LYS A 115 5.29 3.66 -18.04
N HIS A 116 5.54 3.04 -16.90
CA HIS A 116 4.83 1.83 -16.50
C HIS A 116 3.52 2.18 -15.79
N THR A 117 2.53 1.30 -15.93
CA THR A 117 1.27 1.36 -15.20
C THR A 117 1.23 0.27 -14.16
N TYR A 118 0.80 0.63 -12.95
CA TYR A 118 0.74 -0.26 -11.81
C TYR A 118 -0.69 -0.39 -11.31
N THR A 119 -1.16 -1.63 -11.17
CA THR A 119 -2.40 -1.94 -10.44
C THR A 119 -2.03 -2.28 -9.00
N ILE A 120 -2.59 -1.52 -8.07
CA ILE A 120 -2.35 -1.64 -6.63
C ILE A 120 -3.64 -2.15 -6.01
N THR A 121 -3.55 -3.24 -5.28
CA THR A 121 -4.67 -3.85 -4.55
C THR A 121 -4.34 -3.94 -3.08
N VAL A 122 -5.23 -3.46 -2.20
CA VAL A 122 -5.08 -3.58 -0.74
C VAL A 122 -6.36 -4.18 -0.15
N PHE A 123 -6.22 -5.07 0.82
CA PHE A 123 -7.33 -5.49 1.69
C PHE A 123 -6.86 -5.77 3.11
N HIS A 124 -7.81 -5.78 4.02
CA HIS A 124 -7.60 -6.26 5.39
C HIS A 124 -7.94 -7.73 5.49
N PHE A 125 -7.10 -8.50 6.18
CA PHE A 125 -7.37 -9.91 6.42
C PHE A 125 -7.90 -10.16 7.85
N PRO A 126 -8.75 -11.18 8.07
CA PRO A 126 -9.08 -12.27 7.14
C PRO A 126 -9.96 -11.85 5.94
N GLU A 127 -9.74 -12.45 4.77
CA GLU A 127 -10.54 -12.18 3.57
C GLU A 127 -11.92 -12.85 3.70
N PRO A 128 -13.03 -12.16 3.37
CA PRO A 128 -14.34 -12.78 3.40
C PRO A 128 -14.51 -13.82 2.28
N ASP A 129 -15.35 -14.82 2.53
CA ASP A 129 -15.83 -15.78 1.54
C ASP A 129 -16.70 -15.12 0.45
N VAL A 130 -17.48 -14.10 0.83
CA VAL A 130 -18.38 -13.35 -0.04
C VAL A 130 -18.17 -11.84 0.12
N GLY A 131 -18.09 -11.13 -1.01
CA GLY A 131 -17.98 -9.68 -1.09
C GLY A 131 -16.66 -9.19 -1.70
N HIS A 132 -16.59 -7.89 -1.96
CA HIS A 132 -15.41 -7.24 -2.54
C HIS A 132 -14.89 -6.16 -1.57
N TYR A 133 -14.01 -6.55 -0.66
CA TYR A 133 -13.39 -5.65 0.34
C TYR A 133 -11.97 -5.22 -0.03
N ARG A 134 -11.53 -5.57 -1.24
CA ARG A 134 -10.29 -5.08 -1.83
C ARG A 134 -10.52 -3.69 -2.40
N ILE A 135 -9.65 -2.75 -2.08
CA ILE A 135 -9.55 -1.47 -2.78
C ILE A 135 -8.51 -1.59 -3.89
N VAL A 136 -8.81 -1.03 -5.05
CA VAL A 136 -7.96 -1.08 -6.23
C VAL A 136 -7.68 0.34 -6.71
N ASN A 137 -6.44 0.59 -7.11
CA ASN A 137 -6.01 1.83 -7.75
C ASN A 137 -5.08 1.51 -8.92
N GLN A 138 -5.20 2.26 -10.01
CA GLN A 138 -4.28 2.18 -11.15
C GLN A 138 -3.55 3.49 -11.29
N THR A 139 -2.22 3.43 -11.32
CA THR A 139 -1.37 4.63 -11.47
C THR A 139 -0.33 4.42 -12.54
N THR A 140 -0.18 5.41 -13.42
CA THR A 140 0.82 5.40 -14.48
C THR A 140 1.94 6.37 -14.11
N VAL A 141 3.16 5.85 -14.07
CA VAL A 141 4.35 6.67 -13.83
C VAL A 141 4.68 7.44 -15.12
N PRO A 142 4.82 8.77 -15.07
CA PRO A 142 5.18 9.56 -16.24
C PRO A 142 6.57 9.13 -16.75
N GLY A 143 6.79 9.29 -18.06
CA GLY A 143 8.05 8.90 -18.69
C GLY A 143 9.19 9.89 -18.50
N PRO A 144 10.42 9.51 -18.91
CA PRO A 144 11.56 10.44 -19.01
C PRO A 144 11.16 11.60 -19.92
N GLY A 145 11.29 12.80 -19.38
CA GLY A 145 10.59 14.00 -19.83
C GLY A 145 10.12 14.76 -18.60
N CYS A 146 11.04 15.52 -18.02
CA CYS A 146 10.95 16.22 -16.73
C CYS A 146 9.93 17.38 -16.72
N LYS A 147 8.87 17.25 -17.52
CA LYS A 147 7.72 18.15 -17.58
C LYS A 147 6.77 17.92 -16.41
N ASP A 148 6.78 16.73 -15.81
CA ASP A 148 6.06 16.48 -14.56
C ASP A 148 6.83 17.10 -13.38
N ALA A 149 6.23 18.13 -12.78
CA ALA A 149 6.81 18.87 -11.67
C ALA A 149 7.18 17.98 -10.47
N ARG A 150 6.55 16.80 -10.32
CA ARG A 150 6.77 15.88 -9.20
C ARG A 150 8.09 15.11 -9.30
N ILE A 151 8.61 14.89 -10.51
CA ILE A 151 9.82 14.10 -10.76
C ILE A 151 10.92 14.88 -11.51
N LYS A 152 10.64 16.14 -11.87
CA LYS A 152 11.54 17.01 -12.65
C LYS A 152 12.95 17.13 -12.07
N ASN A 153 13.08 17.11 -10.75
CA ASN A 153 14.35 17.28 -10.05
C ASN A 153 15.02 15.95 -9.66
N SER A 154 14.56 14.80 -10.17
CA SER A 154 15.20 13.51 -9.90
C SER A 154 16.50 13.38 -10.68
N ARG A 155 17.50 12.64 -10.16
CA ARG A 155 18.75 12.36 -10.89
C ARG A 155 18.48 11.62 -12.20
N LEU A 156 17.48 10.74 -12.20
CA LEU A 156 16.94 10.04 -13.38
C LEU A 156 16.48 10.98 -14.50
N CYS A 157 16.08 12.19 -14.12
CA CYS A 157 15.65 13.26 -15.01
C CYS A 157 16.81 14.09 -15.57
N GLN A 158 17.95 14.13 -14.88
CA GLN A 158 19.12 14.94 -15.25
C GLN A 158 20.14 14.17 -16.11
N GLU A 159 20.15 12.84 -16.05
CA GLU A 159 21.13 11.99 -16.77
C GLU A 159 20.71 11.64 -18.22
N ASN A 160 19.56 12.15 -18.71
CA ASN A 160 19.01 11.84 -20.04
C ASN A 160 18.78 13.08 -20.93
N GLU A 161 19.44 14.21 -20.65
CA GLU A 161 19.53 15.38 -21.56
C GLU A 161 20.89 15.48 -22.24
#